data_AF-A0A101U534-F1
#
_entry.id   AF-A0A101U534-F1
#
_cell.length_a   1.000
_cell.length_b   1.000
_cell.length_c   1.000
_cell.angle_alpha   90.00
_cell.angle_beta   90.00
_cell.angle_gamma   90.00
#
_symmetry.space_group_name_H-M   'P 1'
#
loop_
_entity.id
_entity.type
_entity.pdbx_description
1 polymer ?
#
loop_
_entity_poly.entity_id
_entity_poly.type
_entity_poly.pdbx_seq_one_letter_code
_entity_poly.pdbx_strand_id
1 'polypeptide(L)' 'MQGTVTMYSTTWCGYCQRLKKQLEREGIAYTEINIEQDPASAAFVEKANGGNQTVPTVLFADGSTLTNPSLAQVKQKIGV' A
#
# COMPACT_ATOMS: atom_id res chain seq x y z
N MET A 1 18.59 -0.13 -4.89
CA MET A 1 17.26 -0.12 -5.53
C MET A 1 16.32 0.54 -4.54
N GLN A 2 15.76 1.71 -4.90
CA GLN A 2 14.98 2.56 -4.00
C GLN A 2 13.67 1.83 -3.62
N GLY A 3 13.28 1.97 -2.34
CA GLY A 3 12.36 1.09 -1.62
C GLY A 3 11.10 0.67 -2.39
N THR A 4 11.06 -0.60 -2.77
CA THR A 4 9.88 -1.29 -3.29
C THR A 4 8.86 -1.47 -2.17
N VAL A 5 7.86 -0.59 -2.13
CA VAL A 5 6.70 -0.74 -1.23
C VAL A 5 5.65 -1.62 -1.88
N THR A 6 4.94 -2.41 -1.09
CA THR A 6 3.80 -3.22 -1.58
C THR A 6 2.52 -2.53 -1.17
N MET A 7 1.73 -2.09 -2.14
CA MET A 7 0.43 -1.47 -1.92
C MET A 7 -0.68 -2.50 -2.15
N TYR A 8 -1.42 -2.81 -1.10
CA TYR A 8 -2.66 -3.57 -1.16
C TYR A 8 -3.81 -2.65 -1.55
N SER A 9 -4.48 -2.99 -2.65
CA SER A 9 -5.59 -2.23 -3.24
C SER A 9 -6.80 -3.12 -3.54
N THR A 10 -7.91 -2.49 -3.92
CA THR A 10 -9.07 -3.15 -4.53
C THR A 10 -9.44 -2.42 -5.82
N THR A 11 -10.24 -3.07 -6.67
CA THR A 11 -10.58 -2.58 -8.01
C THR A 11 -11.42 -1.30 -7.97
N TRP A 12 -12.25 -1.15 -6.93
CA TRP A 12 -13.20 -0.04 -6.75
C TRP A 12 -12.70 1.05 -5.78
N CYS A 13 -11.52 0.88 -5.17
CA CYS A 13 -11.00 1.82 -4.18
C CYS A 13 -10.42 3.10 -4.84
N GLY A 14 -11.20 4.19 -4.81
CA GLY A 14 -10.75 5.50 -5.31
C GLY A 14 -9.52 6.07 -4.58
N TYR A 15 -9.38 5.79 -3.28
CA TYR A 15 -8.20 6.21 -2.51
C TYR A 15 -6.92 5.51 -2.97
N CYS A 16 -7.03 4.23 -3.33
CA CYS A 16 -5.93 3.41 -3.83
C CYS A 16 -5.45 3.94 -5.18
N GLN A 17 -6.38 4.25 -6.09
CA GLN A 17 -6.04 4.88 -7.38
C GLN A 17 -5.35 6.24 -7.20
N ARG A 18 -5.78 7.03 -6.21
CA ARG A 18 -5.14 8.32 -5.91
C ARG A 18 -3.70 8.14 -5.43
N LEU A 19 -3.47 7.25 -4.46
CA LEU A 19 -2.13 6.97 -3.93
C LEU A 19 -1.22 6.40 -5.03
N LYS A 20 -1.73 5.47 -5.85
CA LYS A 20 -1.04 4.91 -7.01
C LYS A 20 -0.48 6.00 -7.92
N LYS A 21 -1.35 6.92 -8.37
CA LYS A 21 -0.96 8.05 -9.23
C LYS A 21 0.08 8.95 -8.57
N GLN A 22 -0.02 9.16 -7.25
CA GLN A 22 0.95 9.95 -6.50
C GLN A 22 2.33 9.27 -6.49
N LEU A 23 2.38 7.96 -6.27
CA LEU A 23 3.64 7.19 -6.30
C LEU A 23 4.26 7.18 -7.70
N GLU A 24 3.45 6.94 -8.73
CA GLU A 24 3.88 6.99 -10.14
C GLU A 24 4.45 8.36 -10.52
N ARG A 25 3.78 9.44 -10.11
CA ARG A 25 4.23 10.82 -10.36
C ARG A 25 5.59 11.11 -9.74
N GLU A 26 5.86 10.57 -8.57
CA GLU A 26 7.14 10.72 -7.87
C GLU A 26 8.20 9.71 -8.34
N GLY A 27 7.86 8.79 -9.25
CA GLY A 27 8.77 7.74 -9.72
C GLY A 27 9.12 6.71 -8.64
N ILE A 28 8.28 6.56 -7.61
CA ILE A 28 8.49 5.60 -6.54
C ILE A 28 8.08 4.21 -7.05
N ALA A 29 8.97 3.23 -6.93
CA ALA A 29 8.67 1.85 -7.28
C ALA A 29 7.72 1.24 -6.23
N TYR A 30 6.62 0.67 -6.68
CA TYR A 30 5.68 -0.05 -5.83
C TYR A 30 5.14 -1.29 -6.52
N THR A 31 4.72 -2.27 -5.72
CA THR A 31 4.02 -3.47 -6.16
C THR A 31 2.57 -3.35 -5.75
N GLU A 32 1.66 -3.36 -6.71
CA GLU A 32 0.23 -3.38 -6.42
C GLU A 32 -0.27 -4.83 -6.28
N ILE A 33 -0.99 -5.11 -5.19
CA ILE A 33 -1.63 -6.39 -4.95
C ILE A 33 -3.12 -6.17 -4.72
N ASN A 34 -3.95 -6.79 -5.57
CA ASN A 34 -5.40 -6.74 -5.42
C ASN A 34 -5.86 -7.81 -4.43
N ILE A 35 -6.34 -7.38 -3.26
CA ILE A 35 -6.82 -8.30 -2.22
C ILE A 35 -8.10 -9.05 -2.60
N GLU A 36 -8.85 -8.57 -3.60
CA GLU A 36 -10.05 -9.26 -4.10
C GLU A 36 -9.69 -10.52 -4.91
N GLN A 37 -8.47 -10.56 -5.46
CA GLN A 37 -7.99 -11.68 -6.27
C GLN A 37 -7.11 -12.65 -5.46
N ASP A 38 -6.62 -12.20 -4.31
CA ASP A 38 -5.77 -13.00 -3.43
C ASP A 38 -6.31 -13.01 -1.98
N PRO A 39 -6.99 -14.10 -1.57
CA PRO A 39 -7.49 -14.28 -0.22
C PRO A 39 -6.39 -14.20 0.85
N ALA A 40 -5.16 -14.59 0.53
CA ALA A 40 -4.04 -14.52 1.48
C ALA A 40 -3.66 -13.07 1.77
N SER A 41 -3.67 -12.22 0.73
CA SER A 41 -3.45 -10.78 0.87
C SER A 41 -4.58 -10.08 1.62
N ALA A 42 -5.83 -10.51 1.41
CA ALA A 42 -6.96 -10.01 2.20
C ALA A 42 -6.78 -10.31 3.71
N ALA A 43 -6.41 -11.55 4.06
CA ALA A 43 -6.12 -11.94 5.44
C ALA A 43 -4.92 -11.17 6.03
N PHE A 44 -3.90 -10.87 5.22
CA PHE A 44 -2.78 -10.03 5.64
C PHE A 44 -3.23 -8.61 5.99
N VAL A 45 -3.99 -7.96 5.11
CA VAL A 45 -4.52 -6.60 5.35
C VAL A 45 -5.43 -6.59 6.56
N GLU A 46 -6.29 -7.60 6.70
CA GLU A 46 -7.17 -7.74 7.86
C GLU A 46 -6.37 -7.85 9.16
N LYS A 47 -5.33 -8.68 9.19
CA LYS A 47 -4.42 -8.81 10.34
C LYS A 47 -3.67 -7.51 10.64
N ALA A 48 -3.18 -6.81 9.61
CA ALA A 48 -2.46 -5.54 9.76
C ALA A 48 -3.35 -4.42 10.33
N ASN A 49 -4.67 -4.50 10.11
CA ASN A 49 -5.66 -3.49 10.49
C ASN A 49 -6.59 -3.93 11.63
N GLY A 50 -6.22 -4.98 12.37
CA GLY A 50 -6.97 -5.44 13.53
C GLY A 50 -8.37 -5.98 13.22
N GLY A 51 -8.51 -6.72 12.12
CA GLY A 51 -9.78 -7.33 11.69
C GLY A 51 -10.48 -6.61 10.54
N ASN A 52 -9.91 -5.53 10.01
CA ASN A 52 -10.55 -4.74 8.96
C ASN A 52 -9.78 -4.83 7.63
N GLN A 53 -10.48 -5.02 6.51
CA GLN A 53 -9.86 -5.00 5.19
C GLN A 53 -9.72 -3.56 4.66
N THR A 54 -9.08 -2.70 5.45
CA THR A 54 -8.93 -1.28 5.13
C THR A 54 -7.88 -1.10 4.05
N VAL A 55 -8.27 -0.57 2.90
CA VAL A 55 -7.38 -0.22 1.79
C VAL A 55 -7.40 1.29 1.53
N PRO A 56 -6.29 1.90 1.04
CA PRO A 56 -5.02 1.27 0.68
C PRO A 56 -4.18 0.95 1.92
N THR A 57 -3.65 -0.28 2.01
CA THR A 57 -2.63 -0.64 3.01
C THR A 57 -1.28 -0.77 2.31
N VAL A 58 -0.24 -0.11 2.81
CA VAL A 58 1.11 -0.15 2.25
C VAL A 58 2.03 -0.89 3.20
N LEU A 59 2.68 -1.94 2.70
CA LEU A 59 3.75 -2.67 3.37
C LEU A 59 5.10 -2.16 2.88
N PHE A 60 5.97 -1.82 3.82
CA PHE A 60 7.32 -1.34 3.56
C PHE A 60 8.33 -2.49 3.70
N ALA A 61 9.53 -2.29 3.14
CA ALA A 61 10.60 -3.29 3.21
C ALA A 61 11.12 -3.55 4.64
N ASP A 62 10.85 -2.63 5.58
CA ASP A 62 11.14 -2.82 7.01
C ASP A 62 10.12 -3.74 7.71
N GLY A 63 9.12 -4.24 6.98
CA GLY A 63 8.03 -5.06 7.51
C GLY A 63 6.91 -4.27 8.18
N SER A 64 7.03 -2.94 8.26
CA SER A 64 5.97 -2.09 8.80
C SER A 64 4.85 -1.89 7.77
N THR A 65 3.63 -1.67 8.26
CA THR A 65 2.46 -1.38 7.43
C THR A 65 1.87 -0.03 7.80
N LEU A 66 1.44 0.74 6.80
CA LEU A 66 0.62 1.93 7.00
C LEU A 66 -0.71 1.80 6.29
N THR A 67 -1.76 2.19 6.99
CA THR A 67 -3.14 2.13 6.50
C THR A 67 -3.57 3.52 6.09
N ASN A 68 -4.02 3.65 4.85
CA ASN A 68 -4.36 4.91 4.21
C ASN A 68 -3.26 6.00 4.34
N PRO A 69 -1.98 5.70 4.00
CA PRO A 69 -0.92 6.68 4.11
C PRO A 69 -1.05 7.77 3.03
N SER A 70 -0.56 8.95 3.37
CA SER A 70 -0.26 10.00 2.39
C SER A 70 1.07 9.73 1.67
N LEU A 71 1.23 10.29 0.48
CA LEU A 71 2.50 10.24 -0.26
C LEU A 71 3.69 10.70 0.58
N ALA A 72 3.52 11.75 1.39
CA ALA A 72 4.56 12.28 2.27
C ALA A 72 5.01 11.26 3.32
N GLN A 73 4.07 10.52 3.91
CA GLN A 73 4.39 9.44 4.87
C GLN A 73 5.12 8.29 4.19
N VAL A 74 4.70 7.93 2.97
CA VAL A 74 5.41 6.90 2.19
C VAL A 74 6.86 7.34 1.95
N LYS A 75 7.07 8.54 1.40
CA LYS A 75 8.39 9.14 1.17
C LYS A 75 9.27 9.15 2.40
N GLN A 76 8.75 9.66 3.51
CA GLN A 76 9.46 9.68 4.78
C GLN A 76 9.90 8.28 5.23
N LYS A 77 9.06 7.27 5.01
CA LYS A 77 9.36 5.87 5.35
C LYS A 77 10.39 5.23 4.44
N ILE A 78 10.41 5.56 3.14
CA ILE A 78 11.40 5.03 2.19
C ILE A 78 12.68 5.88 2.11
N GLY A 79 12.73 7.02 2.80
CA GLY A 79 13.91 7.86 2.92
C GLY A 79 14.25 8.67 1.67
N VAL A 80 13.25 9.05 0.88
CA VAL A 80 13.37 9.94 -0.31
C VAL A 80 12.53 11.20 -0.18
#